data_AF-X8E0W5-F1
#
_entry.id   AF-X8E0W5-F1
#
_cell.length_a   1.000
_cell.length_b   1.000
_cell.length_c   1.000
_cell.angle_alpha   90.00
_cell.angle_beta   90.00
_cell.angle_gamma   90.00
#
_symmetry.space_group_name_H-M   'P 1'
#
loop_
_entity.id
_entity.type
_entity.pdbx_description
1 polymer ?
#
loop_
_entity_poly.entity_id
_entity_poly.type
_entity_poly.pdbx_seq_one_letter_code
_entity_poly.pdbx_strand_id
1 'polypeptide(L)'
;MSKAVDMAVKLGMRSYAEPGTAKPYDPEGDESLAEYIKKYNLGSFTLGPIQINPLELSNVAATLASGGKWCPPNPIDKVFDRHGKEVPTTVEACEQVVPTGLANTLANALSKDDQPGGTAAGSAGSVGWNLPLSSKTGTTEAHRSSAFLGYTNNLAGASYIYDDSTTPGDLCSFPLRKCGDGNLYGGNEPPRAPGSRR
;
A
#
# COMPACT_ATOMS: atom_id res chain seq x y z
N MET A 1 -19.91 -6.06 4.43
CA MET A 1 -18.52 -5.67 4.68
C MET A 1 -17.51 -6.83 4.55
N SER A 2 -17.80 -8.06 5.03
CA SER A 2 -16.83 -9.19 5.03
C SER A 2 -16.04 -9.40 3.74
N LYS A 3 -16.70 -9.44 2.58
CA LYS A 3 -16.05 -9.69 1.29
C LYS A 3 -14.92 -8.71 0.93
N ALA A 4 -15.06 -7.43 1.32
CA ALA A 4 -14.03 -6.42 1.04
C ALA A 4 -12.79 -6.65 1.90
N VAL A 5 -12.98 -6.96 3.18
CA VAL A 5 -11.90 -7.33 4.12
C VAL A 5 -11.22 -8.62 3.67
N ASP A 6 -12.02 -9.63 3.29
CA ASP A 6 -11.51 -10.92 2.78
C ASP A 6 -10.66 -10.72 1.52
N MET A 7 -11.07 -9.83 0.63
CA MET A 7 -10.32 -9.51 -0.58
C MET A 7 -9.01 -8.77 -0.26
N ALA A 8 -9.03 -7.82 0.68
CA ALA A 8 -7.85 -7.09 1.11
C ALA A 8 -6.77 -8.03 1.70
N VAL A 9 -7.19 -8.94 2.59
CA VAL A 9 -6.32 -9.98 3.16
C VAL A 9 -5.76 -10.87 2.05
N LYS A 10 -6.62 -11.38 1.14
CA LYS A 10 -6.19 -12.23 0.03
C LYS A 10 -5.16 -11.57 -0.88
N LEU A 11 -5.33 -10.28 -1.19
CA LEU A 11 -4.45 -9.56 -2.10
C LEU A 11 -3.07 -9.26 -1.51
N GLY A 12 -2.92 -9.23 -0.18
CA GLY A 12 -1.61 -9.06 0.44
C GLY A 12 -1.58 -8.42 1.82
N MET A 13 -2.71 -7.94 2.35
CA MET A 13 -2.81 -7.43 3.73
C MET A 13 -2.95 -8.58 4.72
N ARG A 14 -1.99 -9.50 4.73
CA ARG A 14 -2.08 -10.78 5.46
C ARG A 14 -2.02 -10.59 6.97
N SER A 15 -1.29 -9.57 7.45
CA SER A 15 -1.20 -9.25 8.87
C SER A 15 -2.55 -8.87 9.47
N TYR A 16 -3.51 -8.40 8.67
CA TYR A 16 -4.87 -8.09 9.17
C TYR A 16 -5.60 -9.34 9.68
N ALA A 17 -5.19 -10.53 9.25
CA ALA A 17 -5.75 -11.80 9.73
C ALA A 17 -4.99 -12.40 10.92
N GLU A 18 -3.88 -11.78 11.36
CA GLU A 18 -3.12 -12.26 12.51
C GLU A 18 -3.83 -11.93 13.83
N PRO A 19 -3.90 -12.87 14.79
CA PRO A 19 -4.45 -12.60 16.12
C PRO A 19 -3.76 -11.42 16.82
N GLY A 20 -4.52 -10.67 17.61
CA GLY A 20 -4.01 -9.54 18.39
C GLY A 20 -3.72 -8.28 17.59
N THR A 21 -3.91 -8.26 16.27
CA THR A 21 -3.71 -7.06 15.45
C THR A 21 -4.79 -6.00 15.64
N ALA A 22 -5.92 -6.34 16.27
CA ALA A 22 -6.95 -5.37 16.66
C ALA A 22 -6.62 -4.60 17.96
N LYS A 23 -5.56 -4.94 18.70
CA LYS A 23 -5.23 -4.32 20.00
C LYS A 23 -5.20 -2.79 20.04
N PRO A 24 -4.79 -2.06 18.99
CA PRO A 24 -4.90 -0.59 18.97
C PRO A 24 -6.33 -0.06 19.06
N TYR A 25 -7.34 -0.89 18.74
CA TYR A 25 -8.77 -0.54 18.71
C TYR A 25 -9.60 -1.29 19.76
N ASP A 26 -9.15 -2.47 20.17
CA ASP A 26 -9.68 -3.28 21.26
C ASP A 26 -8.53 -3.77 22.17
N PRO A 27 -8.09 -2.97 23.15
CA PRO A 27 -6.91 -3.27 23.95
C PRO A 27 -6.99 -4.56 24.78
N GLU A 28 -8.20 -5.00 25.10
CA GLU A 28 -8.46 -6.20 25.91
C GLU A 28 -8.70 -7.45 25.03
N GLY A 29 -8.93 -7.25 23.73
CA GLY A 29 -9.16 -8.31 22.76
C GLY A 29 -7.88 -8.94 22.22
N ASP A 30 -8.01 -10.17 21.73
CA ASP A 30 -6.97 -10.89 20.97
C ASP A 30 -7.44 -11.17 19.53
N GLU A 31 -8.53 -10.54 19.09
CA GLU A 31 -9.07 -10.70 17.74
C GLU A 31 -8.14 -10.09 16.68
N SER A 32 -8.19 -10.64 15.47
CA SER A 32 -7.51 -10.05 14.33
C SER A 32 -8.22 -8.77 13.89
N LEU A 33 -7.48 -7.86 13.25
CA LEU A 33 -8.03 -6.62 12.72
C LEU A 33 -9.15 -6.88 11.70
N ALA A 34 -9.01 -7.94 10.89
CA ALA A 34 -10.03 -8.37 9.94
C ALA A 34 -11.33 -8.81 10.64
N GLU A 35 -11.23 -9.55 11.75
CA GLU A 35 -12.39 -9.95 12.55
C GLU A 35 -13.05 -8.75 13.21
N TYR A 36 -12.27 -7.86 13.81
CA TYR A 36 -12.76 -6.61 14.39
C TYR A 36 -13.57 -5.78 13.38
N ILE A 37 -13.01 -5.54 12.18
CA ILE A 37 -13.68 -4.78 11.10
C ILE A 37 -14.99 -5.46 10.69
N LYS A 38 -15.02 -6.79 10.60
CA LYS A 38 -16.21 -7.57 10.22
C LYS A 38 -17.28 -7.54 11.31
N LYS A 39 -16.89 -7.77 12.56
CA LYS A 39 -17.76 -7.83 13.75
C LYS A 39 -18.49 -6.53 13.98
N TYR A 40 -17.78 -5.40 13.93
CA TYR A 40 -18.35 -4.07 14.10
C TYR A 40 -18.90 -3.45 12.81
N ASN A 41 -18.86 -4.19 11.69
CA ASN A 41 -19.35 -3.78 10.38
C ASN A 41 -18.86 -2.38 9.98
N LEU A 42 -17.56 -2.13 10.11
CA LEU A 42 -16.95 -0.82 9.85
C LEU A 42 -17.00 -0.48 8.36
N GLY A 43 -18.10 0.14 7.93
CA GLY A 43 -18.38 0.62 6.57
C GLY A 43 -17.24 1.42 5.96
N SER A 44 -16.61 2.23 6.81
CA SER A 44 -15.52 3.13 6.47
C SER A 44 -14.23 2.41 6.10
N PHE A 45 -14.07 1.09 6.32
CA PHE A 45 -12.85 0.35 5.97
C PHE A 45 -12.32 0.65 4.56
N THR A 46 -13.23 0.73 3.58
CA THR A 46 -12.89 1.03 2.17
C THR A 46 -12.38 2.46 1.93
N LEU A 47 -12.52 3.35 2.91
CA LEU A 47 -12.01 4.72 2.91
C LEU A 47 -10.68 4.86 3.66
N GLY A 48 -10.11 3.77 4.19
CA GLY A 48 -8.80 3.75 4.83
C GLY A 48 -8.67 4.42 6.23
N PRO A 49 -9.63 4.30 7.16
CA PRO A 49 -9.51 4.83 8.52
C PRO A 49 -8.57 4.01 9.41
N ILE A 50 -8.10 2.85 8.92
CA ILE A 50 -7.28 1.88 9.64
C ILE A 50 -5.84 1.97 9.13
N GLN A 51 -4.86 1.86 10.03
CA GLN A 51 -3.45 1.90 9.66
C GLN A 51 -3.07 0.70 8.79
N ILE A 52 -2.22 0.94 7.77
CA ILE A 52 -1.75 -0.09 6.86
C ILE A 52 -0.21 -0.16 6.85
N ASN A 53 0.34 -1.37 6.73
CA ASN A 53 1.77 -1.56 6.53
C ASN A 53 2.15 -1.26 5.06
N PRO A 54 3.06 -0.30 4.78
CA PRO A 54 3.49 0.01 3.41
C PRO A 54 4.08 -1.18 2.65
N LEU A 55 4.73 -2.13 3.34
CA LEU A 55 5.26 -3.33 2.73
C LEU A 55 4.14 -4.24 2.21
N GLU A 56 3.09 -4.43 3.01
CA GLU A 56 1.92 -5.21 2.59
C GLU A 56 1.14 -4.52 1.47
N LEU A 57 0.98 -3.20 1.55
CA LEU A 57 0.34 -2.43 0.49
C LEU A 57 1.14 -2.53 -0.82
N SER A 58 2.48 -2.51 -0.75
CA SER A 58 3.35 -2.77 -1.91
C SER A 58 3.15 -4.19 -2.45
N ASN A 59 2.97 -5.17 -1.57
CA ASN A 59 2.70 -6.55 -1.98
C ASN A 59 1.31 -6.70 -2.63
N VAL A 60 0.29 -5.96 -2.18
CA VAL A 60 -1.01 -5.89 -2.88
C VAL A 60 -0.84 -5.43 -4.32
N ALA A 61 -0.04 -4.38 -4.54
CA ALA A 61 0.29 -3.94 -5.89
C ALA A 61 1.08 -4.98 -6.68
N ALA A 62 2.02 -5.70 -6.05
CA ALA A 62 2.76 -6.80 -6.68
C ALA A 62 1.84 -7.97 -7.09
N THR A 63 0.85 -8.30 -6.27
CA THR A 63 -0.18 -9.30 -6.59
C THR A 63 -0.99 -8.91 -7.83
N LEU A 64 -1.41 -7.64 -7.90
CA LEU A 64 -2.15 -7.13 -9.05
C LEU A 64 -1.28 -7.09 -10.31
N ALA A 65 -0.02 -6.65 -10.19
CA ALA A 65 0.97 -6.65 -11.27
C ALA A 65 1.24 -8.08 -11.79
N SER A 66 1.24 -9.08 -10.89
CA SER A 66 1.46 -10.49 -11.20
C SER A 66 0.20 -11.21 -11.70
N GLY A 67 -0.79 -10.47 -12.21
CA GLY A 67 -2.02 -11.06 -12.76
C GLY A 67 -2.85 -11.79 -11.70
N GLY A 68 -2.82 -11.32 -10.46
CA GLY A 68 -3.59 -11.87 -9.34
C GLY A 68 -2.91 -12.98 -8.55
N LYS A 69 -1.61 -13.22 -8.79
CA LYS A 69 -0.80 -14.19 -8.06
C LYS A 69 -0.10 -13.49 -6.90
N TRP A 70 -0.48 -13.83 -5.68
CA TRP A 70 0.16 -13.35 -4.47
C TRP A 70 1.39 -14.21 -4.18
N CYS A 71 2.51 -13.54 -3.88
CA CYS A 71 3.72 -14.20 -3.40
C CYS A 71 4.10 -13.60 -2.03
N PRO A 72 4.52 -14.43 -1.08
CA PRO A 72 5.11 -13.96 0.16
C PRO A 72 6.34 -13.07 -0.15
N PRO A 73 6.45 -11.88 0.47
CA PRO A 73 7.61 -11.03 0.26
C PRO A 73 8.84 -11.67 0.91
N ASN A 74 9.88 -11.90 0.14
CA ASN A 74 11.14 -12.47 0.64
C ASN A 74 12.32 -11.52 0.36
N PRO A 75 12.94 -10.93 1.39
CA PRO A 75 14.11 -10.06 1.22
C PRO A 75 15.42 -10.83 1.04
N ILE A 76 15.42 -12.15 1.24
CA ILE A 76 16.61 -13.00 1.18
C ILE A 76 16.70 -13.64 -0.21
N ASP A 77 17.68 -13.23 -1.00
CA ASP A 77 18.00 -13.89 -2.28
C ASP A 77 18.72 -15.22 -2.02
N LYS A 78 19.87 -15.17 -1.31
CA LYS A 78 20.66 -16.36 -0.97
C LYS A 78 21.37 -16.23 0.37
N VAL A 79 21.57 -17.36 1.04
CA VAL A 79 22.38 -17.47 2.25
C VAL A 79 23.54 -18.43 1.96
N PHE A 80 24.75 -18.03 2.33
CA PHE A 80 25.94 -18.87 2.22
C PHE A 80 26.53 -19.11 3.61
N ASP A 81 27.00 -20.33 3.86
CA ASP A 81 27.74 -20.64 5.08
C ASP A 81 29.19 -20.11 5.03
N ARG A 82 29.94 -20.30 6.12
CA ARG A 82 31.35 -19.88 6.23
C ARG A 82 32.29 -20.56 5.23
N HIS A 83 31.85 -21.64 4.59
CA HIS A 83 32.59 -22.42 3.61
C HIS A 83 32.15 -22.10 2.17
N GLY A 84 31.26 -21.12 1.98
CA GLY A 84 30.76 -20.72 0.67
C GLY A 84 29.67 -21.64 0.11
N LYS A 85 29.10 -22.54 0.93
CA LYS A 85 28.01 -23.42 0.49
C LYS A 85 26.67 -22.74 0.70
N GLU A 86 25.82 -22.77 -0.33
CA GLU A 86 24.46 -22.23 -0.27
C GLU A 86 23.61 -23.01 0.75
N VAL A 87 22.98 -22.28 1.67
CA VAL A 87 22.07 -22.80 2.68
C VAL A 87 20.64 -22.72 2.13
N PRO A 88 19.92 -23.84 2.03
CA PRO A 88 18.54 -23.83 1.55
C PRO A 88 17.66 -22.98 2.46
N THR A 89 16.93 -22.03 1.87
CA THR A 89 15.88 -21.26 2.55
C THR A 89 14.51 -21.78 2.12
N THR A 90 13.60 -21.97 3.08
CA THR A 90 12.21 -22.30 2.79
C THR A 90 11.47 -21.02 2.42
N VAL A 91 11.07 -20.89 1.15
CA VAL A 91 10.19 -19.81 0.69
C VAL A 91 8.80 -20.40 0.52
N GLU A 92 7.80 -19.73 1.09
CA GLU A 92 6.40 -20.10 0.91
C GLU A 92 6.00 -20.01 -0.58
N ALA A 93 5.15 -20.92 -1.02
CA ALA A 93 4.69 -20.97 -2.40
C ALA A 93 3.70 -19.83 -2.70
N CYS A 94 3.78 -19.27 -3.90
CA CYS A 94 2.82 -18.28 -4.36
C CYS A 94 1.42 -18.90 -4.59
N GLU A 95 0.39 -18.08 -4.39
CA GLU A 95 -1.03 -18.45 -4.48
C GLU A 95 -1.75 -17.61 -5.55
N GLN A 96 -2.59 -18.23 -6.39
CA GLN A 96 -3.49 -17.47 -7.27
C GLN A 96 -4.72 -17.00 -6.48
N VAL A 97 -4.71 -15.75 -6.03
CA VAL A 97 -5.72 -15.22 -5.09
C VAL A 97 -6.91 -14.54 -5.79
N VAL A 98 -6.70 -14.00 -6.99
CA VAL A 98 -7.75 -13.46 -7.85
C VAL A 98 -7.55 -13.88 -9.30
N PRO A 99 -8.59 -14.00 -10.14
CA PRO A 99 -8.42 -14.33 -11.55
C PRO A 99 -7.61 -13.25 -12.30
N THR A 100 -6.78 -13.66 -13.26
CA THR A 100 -5.96 -12.75 -14.06
C THR A 100 -6.78 -11.70 -14.80
N GLY A 101 -7.95 -12.06 -15.33
CA GLY A 101 -8.86 -11.10 -15.96
C GLY A 101 -9.33 -10.00 -15.01
N LEU A 102 -9.55 -10.31 -13.72
CA LEU A 102 -9.92 -9.35 -12.69
C LEU A 102 -8.75 -8.41 -12.41
N ALA A 103 -7.56 -8.95 -12.17
CA ALA A 103 -6.36 -8.15 -11.91
C ALA A 103 -6.06 -7.18 -13.06
N ASN A 104 -6.13 -7.66 -14.31
CA ASN A 104 -5.89 -6.84 -15.50
C ASN A 104 -6.96 -5.75 -15.69
N THR A 105 -8.22 -6.06 -15.39
CA THR A 105 -9.30 -5.06 -15.45
C THR A 105 -9.06 -3.95 -14.41
N LEU A 106 -8.63 -4.32 -13.20
CA LEU A 106 -8.30 -3.35 -12.16
C LEU A 106 -7.08 -2.50 -12.54
N ALA A 107 -6.03 -3.10 -13.11
CA ALA A 107 -4.88 -2.37 -13.63
C ALA A 107 -5.28 -1.32 -14.68
N ASN A 108 -6.14 -1.70 -15.63
CA ASN A 108 -6.66 -0.76 -16.61
C ASN A 108 -7.47 0.38 -15.97
N ALA A 109 -8.29 0.08 -14.96
CA ALA A 109 -9.05 1.10 -14.25
C ALA A 109 -8.14 2.09 -13.49
N LEU A 110 -7.00 1.62 -12.98
CA LEU A 110 -6.01 2.43 -12.27
C LEU A 110 -5.01 3.17 -13.19
N SER A 111 -5.05 2.93 -14.50
CA SER A 111 -4.08 3.45 -15.47
C SER A 111 -4.20 4.95 -15.80
N LYS A 112 -5.14 5.66 -15.18
CA LYS A 112 -5.46 7.07 -15.49
C LYS A 112 -5.04 8.05 -14.42
N ASP A 113 -4.54 7.56 -13.29
CA ASP A 113 -4.24 8.40 -12.15
C ASP A 113 -3.00 9.29 -12.38
N ASP A 114 -2.05 8.85 -13.21
CA ASP A 114 -0.87 9.61 -13.64
C ASP A 114 -1.07 10.37 -14.97
N GLN A 115 -2.22 10.20 -15.62
CA GLN A 115 -2.56 10.81 -16.91
C GLN A 115 -3.23 12.18 -16.73
N PRO A 116 -3.32 13.04 -17.77
CA PRO A 116 -4.00 14.34 -17.67
C PRO A 116 -5.41 14.23 -17.07
N GLY A 117 -5.65 14.98 -15.98
CA GLY A 117 -6.91 14.92 -15.20
C GLY A 117 -6.90 13.91 -14.04
N GLY A 118 -5.89 13.04 -13.97
CA GLY A 118 -5.64 12.14 -12.84
C GLY A 118 -5.00 12.86 -11.64
N THR A 119 -5.08 12.24 -10.46
CA THR A 119 -4.66 12.90 -9.22
C THR A 119 -3.14 12.96 -9.04
N ALA A 120 -2.39 12.05 -9.66
CA ALA A 120 -0.93 12.02 -9.65
C ALA A 120 -0.30 12.66 -10.90
N ALA A 121 -1.11 13.18 -11.84
CA ALA A 121 -0.67 13.69 -13.13
C ALA A 121 0.41 14.77 -13.04
N GLY A 122 0.24 15.73 -12.12
CA GLY A 122 1.21 16.80 -11.91
C GLY A 122 2.57 16.29 -11.42
N SER A 123 2.57 15.25 -10.58
CA SER A 123 3.79 14.62 -10.08
C SER A 123 4.47 13.77 -11.13
N ALA A 124 3.71 12.96 -11.88
CA ALA A 124 4.23 12.20 -13.01
C ALA A 124 4.88 13.12 -14.07
N GLY A 125 4.20 14.22 -14.42
CA GLY A 125 4.73 15.22 -15.35
C GLY A 125 6.01 15.90 -14.85
N SER A 126 6.11 16.18 -13.54
CA SER A 126 7.27 16.86 -12.96
C SER A 126 8.59 16.06 -13.05
N VAL A 127 8.49 14.73 -13.14
CA VAL A 127 9.64 13.83 -13.31
C VAL A 127 9.77 13.29 -14.73
N GLY A 128 8.90 13.72 -15.66
CA GLY A 128 8.89 13.26 -17.04
C GLY A 128 8.50 11.78 -17.19
N TRP A 129 7.68 11.24 -16.28
CA TRP A 129 7.21 9.85 -16.36
C TRP A 129 6.29 9.64 -17.57
N ASN A 130 6.58 8.62 -18.38
CA ASN A 130 5.84 8.31 -19.61
C ASN A 130 5.62 6.80 -19.84
N LEU A 131 5.93 5.97 -18.84
CA LEU A 131 5.73 4.52 -18.93
C LEU A 131 4.34 4.14 -18.39
N PRO A 132 3.74 3.03 -18.87
CA PRO A 132 2.48 2.54 -18.33
C PRO A 132 2.57 2.31 -16.81
N LEU A 133 1.66 2.95 -16.08
CA LEU A 133 1.60 2.91 -14.63
C LEU A 133 0.15 2.72 -14.20
N SER A 134 -0.10 1.75 -13.33
CA SER A 134 -1.37 1.62 -12.61
C SER A 134 -1.15 2.20 -11.23
N SER A 135 -1.91 3.25 -10.86
CA SER A 135 -1.71 3.89 -9.56
C SER A 135 -2.99 4.38 -8.91
N LYS A 136 -2.87 4.65 -7.62
CA LYS A 136 -3.92 5.30 -6.83
C LYS A 136 -3.31 6.14 -5.72
N THR A 137 -3.86 7.34 -5.57
CA THR A 137 -3.60 8.22 -4.43
C THR A 137 -4.58 7.99 -3.28
N GLY A 138 -4.10 8.23 -2.05
CA GLY A 138 -4.91 8.30 -0.84
C GLY A 138 -4.56 9.56 -0.04
N THR A 139 -5.56 10.19 0.56
CA THR A 139 -5.42 11.38 1.41
C THR A 139 -6.41 11.26 2.56
N THR A 140 -5.97 11.53 3.79
CA THR A 140 -6.91 11.65 4.91
C THR A 140 -7.59 13.00 4.91
N GLU A 141 -8.81 13.07 5.47
CA GLU A 141 -9.64 14.28 5.49
C GLU A 141 -8.93 15.52 6.04
N ALA A 142 -8.08 15.36 7.06
CA ALA A 142 -7.35 16.45 7.71
C ALA A 142 -5.92 16.64 7.16
N HIS A 143 -5.58 16.07 6.00
CA HIS A 143 -4.22 16.16 5.41
C HIS A 143 -3.09 15.67 6.33
N ARG A 144 -3.41 14.82 7.32
CA ARG A 144 -2.43 14.31 8.31
C ARG A 144 -1.64 13.13 7.78
N SER A 145 -2.15 12.49 6.73
CA SER A 145 -1.44 11.49 5.98
C SER A 145 -1.85 11.47 4.51
N SER A 146 -0.90 11.04 3.68
CA SER A 146 -1.12 10.83 2.26
C SER A 146 -0.34 9.60 1.79
N ALA A 147 -0.88 8.95 0.76
CA ALA A 147 -0.36 7.72 0.22
C ALA A 147 -0.36 7.74 -1.29
N PHE A 148 0.60 7.04 -1.87
CA PHE A 148 0.57 6.68 -3.28
C PHE A 148 0.93 5.21 -3.44
N LEU A 149 0.08 4.49 -4.14
CA LEU A 149 0.30 3.12 -4.58
C LEU A 149 0.53 3.15 -6.09
N GLY A 150 1.60 2.53 -6.57
CA GLY A 150 1.89 2.44 -7.99
C GLY A 150 2.52 1.11 -8.37
N TYR A 151 2.15 0.59 -9.53
CA TYR A 151 2.81 -0.57 -10.12
C TYR A 151 2.85 -0.55 -11.64
N THR A 152 3.87 -1.23 -12.15
CA THR A 152 4.13 -1.55 -13.55
C THR A 152 4.27 -3.07 -13.68
N ASN A 153 4.63 -3.57 -14.86
CA ASN A 153 4.91 -5.00 -15.05
C ASN A 153 6.17 -5.49 -14.31
N ASN A 154 7.04 -4.58 -13.86
CA ASN A 154 8.35 -4.93 -13.30
C ASN A 154 8.56 -4.43 -11.86
N LEU A 155 7.75 -3.47 -11.41
CA LEU A 155 7.94 -2.74 -10.15
C LEU A 155 6.58 -2.50 -9.50
N ALA A 156 6.49 -2.71 -8.20
CA ALA A 156 5.34 -2.36 -7.38
C ALA A 156 5.83 -1.68 -6.11
N GLY A 157 5.15 -0.63 -5.68
CA GLY A 157 5.55 0.11 -4.49
C GLY A 157 4.43 0.98 -3.94
N ALA A 158 4.51 1.19 -2.63
CA ALA A 158 3.68 2.12 -1.90
C ALA A 158 4.57 3.12 -1.17
N SER A 159 4.14 4.38 -1.14
CA SER A 159 4.73 5.43 -0.31
C SER A 159 3.65 6.01 0.59
N TYR A 160 4.03 6.31 1.83
CA TYR A 160 3.14 6.84 2.85
C TYR A 160 3.86 7.96 3.59
N ILE A 161 3.19 9.09 3.74
CA ILE A 161 3.70 10.27 4.45
C ILE A 161 2.69 10.62 5.53
N TYR A 162 3.15 10.78 6.77
CA TYR A 162 2.31 11.08 7.92
C TYR A 162 3.13 11.77 9.02
N ASP A 163 2.43 12.40 9.96
CA ASP A 163 3.00 12.94 11.20
C ASP A 163 3.08 11.82 12.26
N ASP A 164 4.30 11.47 12.68
CA ASP A 164 4.57 10.40 13.66
C ASP A 164 4.53 10.87 15.12
N SER A 165 4.23 12.15 15.37
CA SER A 165 4.08 12.69 16.72
C SER A 165 2.81 12.20 17.43
N THR A 166 2.79 12.31 18.76
CA THR A 166 1.64 11.97 19.61
C THR A 166 0.44 12.91 19.41
N THR A 167 0.63 14.06 18.76
CA THR A 167 -0.43 15.00 18.39
C THR A 167 -0.34 15.31 16.88
N PRO A 168 -0.80 14.38 16.02
CA PRO A 168 -0.68 14.53 14.58
C PRO A 168 -1.33 15.83 14.08
N GLY A 169 -0.52 16.70 13.49
CA GLY A 169 -0.93 17.94 12.87
C GLY A 169 -1.11 17.80 11.37
N ASP A 170 -1.73 18.82 10.78
CA ASP A 170 -1.96 18.88 9.35
C ASP A 170 -0.62 19.09 8.62
N LEU A 171 -0.48 18.49 7.44
CA LEU A 171 0.75 18.53 6.65
C LEU A 171 0.56 19.34 5.37
N CYS A 172 1.62 20.05 4.99
CA CYS A 172 1.71 20.82 3.76
C CYS A 172 2.72 20.21 2.81
N SER A 173 2.46 20.29 1.50
CA SER A 173 3.40 19.96 0.42
C SER A 173 4.22 21.19 0.00
N PHE A 174 5.33 20.97 -0.69
CA PHE A 174 6.16 21.97 -1.38
C PHE A 174 6.61 23.16 -0.49
N PRO A 175 7.45 22.95 0.55
CA PRO A 175 8.04 21.67 0.96
C PRO A 175 7.20 20.92 2.01
N LEU A 176 7.43 19.60 2.11
CA LEU A 176 6.83 18.75 3.14
C LEU A 176 7.13 19.27 4.55
N ARG A 177 6.10 19.66 5.30
CA ARG A 177 6.20 20.17 6.68
C ARG A 177 4.87 20.13 7.42
N LYS A 178 4.90 20.23 8.75
CA LYS A 178 3.70 20.53 9.55
C LYS A 178 3.24 21.97 9.31
N CYS A 179 1.93 22.19 9.27
CA CYS A 179 1.33 23.51 9.09
C CYS A 179 -0.06 23.58 9.75
N GLY A 180 -0.62 24.79 9.86
CA GLY A 180 -1.94 25.01 10.48
C GLY A 180 -3.13 24.82 9.53
N ASP A 181 -2.89 24.81 8.21
CA ASP A 181 -3.89 24.56 7.18
C ASP A 181 -3.27 23.64 6.13
N GLY A 182 -3.62 22.35 6.20
CA GLY A 182 -2.98 21.29 5.44
C GLY A 182 -3.30 21.33 3.95
N ASN A 183 -2.32 20.97 3.13
CA ASN A 183 -2.52 20.79 1.69
C ASN A 183 -1.74 19.58 1.14
N LEU A 184 -1.43 18.62 2.01
CA LEU A 184 -0.84 17.36 1.61
C LEU A 184 -1.89 16.45 0.97
N TYR A 185 -1.65 16.10 -0.28
CA TYR A 185 -2.47 15.16 -1.05
C TYR A 185 -1.62 13.99 -1.53
N GLY A 186 -2.25 12.83 -1.69
CA GLY A 186 -1.61 11.63 -2.22
C GLY A 186 -1.02 11.80 -3.62
N GLY A 187 -1.45 12.82 -4.38
CA GLY A 187 -0.90 13.17 -5.69
C GLY A 187 0.34 14.07 -5.65
N ASN A 188 0.72 14.61 -4.49
CA ASN A 188 1.78 15.62 -4.36
C ASN A 188 3.14 14.98 -4.05
N GLU A 189 3.46 14.84 -2.77
CA GLU A 189 4.76 14.36 -2.29
C GLU A 189 4.94 12.84 -2.41
N PRO A 190 3.93 11.99 -2.07
CA PRO A 190 4.12 10.53 -2.11
C PRO A 190 4.55 9.97 -3.48
N PRO A 191 3.95 10.36 -4.64
CA PRO A 191 4.36 9.83 -5.94
C PRO A 191 5.79 10.24 -6.34
N ARG A 192 6.36 11.26 -5.69
CA ARG A 192 7.74 11.73 -5.90
C ARG A 192 8.73 11.08 -4.93
N ALA A 193 8.24 10.37 -3.92
CA ALA A 193 9.05 9.80 -2.85
C ALA A 193 10.04 8.69 -3.28
N PRO A 194 9.84 7.92 -4.37
CA PRO A 194 10.89 7.05 -4.90
C PRO A 194 11.63 7.78 -6.03
N GLY A 195 12.40 8.81 -5.65
CA GLY A 195 13.12 9.65 -6.61
C GLY A 195 14.05 10.69 -6.00
N SER A 196 14.32 10.65 -4.69
CA SER A 196 15.40 11.48 -4.14
C SER A 196 16.72 10.94 -4.66
N ARG A 197 17.17 11.46 -5.80
CA ARG A 197 18.57 11.40 -6.19
C ARG A 197 19.38 11.95 -5.01
N ARG A 198 20.08 11.06 -4.33
CA ARG A 198 21.42 11.34 -3.84
C ARG A 198 22.36 10.41 -4.57
#